data_AF-A0A7G2T594-F1
#
_entry.id   AF-A0A7G2T594-F1
#
_cell.length_a   1.000
_cell.length_b   1.000
_cell.length_c   1.000
_cell.angle_alpha   90.00
_cell.angle_beta   90.00
_cell.angle_gamma   90.00
#
_symmetry.space_group_name_H-M   'P 1'
#
loop_
_entity.id
_entity.type
_entity.pdbx_description
1 polymer ?
#
loop_
_entity_poly.entity_id
_entity_poly.type
_entity_poly.pdbx_seq_one_letter_code
_entity_poly.pdbx_strand_id
1 'polypeptide(L)'
;MKLQNVIILCLLVKSCVCFAQSVQHPLQIVIDPGHGGKDSGAVGKNGVLEKDLVLQIAKQLTRKASSFDHKPAQYYLTRYADTLISHRDRTDLVKRLKADLFISLHINDAPNANAQGIEVYVYDGPSEYRWESVWLAYTIQEKLAAITRQKKRGVKFADFQVLRDLSDSCPAVLVELGFINRIFVNIGNN
;
A
#
# COMPACT_ATOMS: atom_id res chain seq x y z
N MET A 1 21.30 45.18 21.88
CA MET A 1 21.14 43.90 22.63
C MET A 1 22.47 43.58 23.31
N LYS A 2 22.50 43.28 24.61
CA LYS A 2 23.74 42.92 25.32
C LYS A 2 24.19 41.51 24.91
N LEU A 3 25.49 41.30 24.73
CA LEU A 3 26.09 40.02 24.27
C LEU A 3 25.66 38.82 25.13
N GLN A 4 25.46 39.05 26.43
CA GLN A 4 24.96 38.06 27.39
C GLN A 4 23.57 37.51 27.00
N ASN A 5 22.68 38.33 26.42
CA ASN A 5 21.35 37.91 26.02
C ASN A 5 21.38 37.01 24.78
N VAL A 6 22.37 37.19 23.90
CA VAL A 6 22.58 36.35 22.72
C VAL A 6 23.10 34.96 23.13
N ILE A 7 24.03 34.92 24.08
CA ILE A 7 24.59 33.66 24.59
C ILE A 7 23.50 32.83 25.30
N ILE A 8 22.66 33.48 26.13
CA ILE A 8 21.53 32.80 26.80
C ILE A 8 20.52 32.27 25.77
N LEU A 9 20.21 33.05 24.73
CA LEU A 9 19.32 32.60 23.65
C LEU A 9 19.91 31.42 22.86
N CYS A 10 21.21 31.44 22.55
CA CYS A 10 21.88 30.34 21.87
C CYS A 10 21.93 29.07 22.74
N LEU A 11 22.11 29.20 24.06
CA LEU A 11 22.08 28.08 25.00
C LEU A 11 20.65 27.50 25.14
N LEU A 12 19.63 28.35 25.18
CA LEU A 12 18.21 27.94 25.17
C LEU A 12 17.87 27.16 23.89
N VAL A 13 18.24 27.67 22.71
CA VAL A 13 18.00 26.98 21.43
C VAL A 13 18.73 25.64 21.37
N LYS A 14 19.98 25.55 21.85
CA LYS A 14 20.71 24.27 21.93
C LYS A 14 20.04 23.27 22.89
N SER A 15 19.52 23.72 24.03
CA SER A 15 18.76 22.86 24.93
C SER A 15 17.43 22.36 24.33
N CYS A 16 16.77 23.18 23.49
CA CYS A 16 15.56 22.75 22.77
C CYS A 16 15.85 21.65 21.72
N VAL A 17 17.05 21.62 21.13
CA VAL A 17 17.46 20.54 20.22
C VAL A 17 17.66 19.21 20.97
N CYS A 18 18.02 19.24 22.26
CA CYS A 18 18.08 18.04 23.10
C CYS A 18 16.68 17.48 23.48
N PHE A 19 15.63 18.31 23.40
CA PHE A 19 14.23 17.87 23.53
C PHE A 19 13.58 17.50 22.20
N ALA A 20 14.27 17.69 21.07
CA ALA A 20 13.87 17.12 19.79
C ALA A 20 14.12 15.61 19.84
N GLN A 21 13.32 14.88 20.61
CA GLN A 21 13.21 13.44 20.50
C GLN A 21 12.74 13.14 19.09
N SER A 22 13.66 12.79 18.20
CA SER A 22 13.32 12.13 16.95
C SER A 22 12.90 10.70 17.27
N VAL A 23 11.71 10.54 17.83
CA VAL A 23 10.97 9.28 17.75
C VAL A 23 9.72 9.61 16.95
N GLN A 24 9.91 9.80 15.65
CA GLN A 24 8.81 9.71 14.71
C GLN A 24 8.29 8.27 14.86
N HIS A 25 7.07 8.09 15.38
CA HIS A 25 6.47 6.77 15.56
C HIS A 25 6.62 5.95 14.26
N PRO A 26 6.80 4.62 14.35
CA PRO A 26 6.94 3.80 13.15
C PRO A 26 5.78 4.04 12.20
N LEU A 27 6.08 4.22 10.91
CA LEU A 27 5.04 4.38 9.88
C LEU A 27 4.12 3.16 9.90
N GLN A 28 2.83 3.38 9.97
CA GLN A 28 1.83 2.32 9.99
C GLN A 28 1.33 2.08 8.56
N ILE A 29 1.72 0.96 7.97
CA ILE A 29 1.37 0.60 6.60
C ILE A 29 0.41 -0.58 6.63
N VAL A 30 -0.78 -0.41 6.07
CA VAL A 30 -1.76 -1.49 5.94
C VAL A 30 -1.71 -2.04 4.52
N ILE A 31 -1.44 -3.34 4.41
CA ILE A 31 -1.50 -4.09 3.16
C ILE A 31 -2.78 -4.92 3.17
N ASP A 32 -3.62 -4.72 2.16
CA ASP A 32 -4.92 -5.36 2.04
C ASP A 32 -4.89 -6.42 0.93
N PRO A 33 -4.65 -7.70 1.24
CA PRO A 33 -4.85 -8.76 0.26
C PRO A 33 -6.34 -8.91 -0.05
N GLY A 34 -6.73 -8.60 -1.29
CA GLY A 34 -8.10 -8.65 -1.79
C GLY A 34 -8.79 -10.01 -1.58
N HIS A 35 -10.13 -10.02 -1.62
CA HIS A 35 -10.95 -11.23 -1.54
C HIS A 35 -10.76 -12.05 -0.24
N GLY A 36 -11.05 -13.35 -0.27
CA GLY A 36 -10.87 -14.29 0.84
C GLY A 36 -12.13 -15.09 1.19
N GLY A 37 -11.94 -16.24 1.83
CA GLY A 37 -13.01 -17.17 2.17
C GLY A 37 -13.76 -17.63 0.91
N LYS A 38 -15.08 -17.41 0.89
CA LYS A 38 -15.96 -17.78 -0.24
C LYS A 38 -15.75 -16.92 -1.49
N ASP A 39 -15.12 -15.76 -1.37
CA ASP A 39 -14.78 -14.92 -2.50
C ASP A 39 -13.37 -15.28 -2.99
N SER A 40 -13.30 -15.95 -4.16
CA SER A 40 -12.03 -16.35 -4.76
C SER A 40 -11.28 -15.22 -5.43
N GLY A 41 -11.97 -14.12 -5.75
CA GLY A 41 -11.54 -13.20 -6.81
C GLY A 41 -11.45 -13.92 -8.17
N ALA A 42 -10.59 -13.42 -9.04
CA ALA A 42 -10.31 -13.99 -10.34
C ALA A 42 -9.78 -15.44 -10.24
N VAL A 43 -10.21 -16.28 -11.19
CA VAL A 43 -9.79 -17.68 -11.30
C VAL A 43 -9.02 -17.87 -12.59
N GLY A 44 -7.74 -18.23 -12.47
CA GLY A 44 -6.89 -18.53 -13.61
C GLY A 44 -7.23 -19.89 -14.24
N LYS A 45 -6.82 -20.08 -15.49
CA LYS A 45 -7.07 -21.31 -16.29
C LYS A 45 -6.67 -22.63 -15.60
N ASN A 46 -5.71 -22.60 -14.68
CA ASN A 46 -5.23 -23.78 -13.95
C ASN A 46 -5.85 -23.93 -12.54
N GLY A 47 -6.94 -23.22 -12.25
CA GLY A 47 -7.58 -23.22 -10.92
C GLY A 47 -6.86 -22.35 -9.88
N VAL A 48 -5.87 -21.56 -10.31
CA VAL A 48 -5.18 -20.59 -9.45
C VAL A 48 -6.15 -19.51 -9.02
N LEU A 49 -6.26 -19.24 -7.73
CA LEU A 49 -7.18 -18.26 -7.16
C LEU A 49 -6.45 -16.98 -6.81
N GLU A 50 -7.01 -15.83 -7.21
CA GLU A 50 -6.47 -14.51 -6.85
C GLU A 50 -6.29 -14.38 -5.34
N LYS A 51 -7.30 -14.75 -4.55
CA LYS A 51 -7.27 -14.64 -3.08
C LYS A 51 -6.04 -15.30 -2.44
N ASP A 52 -5.53 -16.37 -3.02
CA ASP A 52 -4.41 -17.13 -2.48
C ASP A 52 -3.09 -16.46 -2.85
N LEU A 53 -2.95 -16.05 -4.12
CA LEU A 53 -1.78 -15.33 -4.61
C LEU A 53 -1.58 -14.00 -3.88
N VAL A 54 -2.62 -13.16 -3.76
CA VAL A 54 -2.50 -11.85 -3.11
C VAL A 54 -2.19 -11.98 -1.62
N LEU A 55 -2.72 -13.01 -0.94
CA LEU A 55 -2.36 -13.30 0.45
C LEU A 55 -0.90 -13.73 0.59
N GLN A 56 -0.43 -14.61 -0.30
CA GLN A 56 0.95 -15.08 -0.29
C GLN A 56 1.93 -13.92 -0.53
N ILE A 57 1.63 -13.06 -1.50
CA ILE A 57 2.43 -11.86 -1.80
C ILE A 57 2.43 -10.91 -0.59
N ALA A 58 1.27 -10.60 -0.01
CA ALA A 58 1.17 -9.74 1.17
C ALA A 58 2.00 -10.27 2.36
N LYS A 59 1.94 -11.59 2.63
CA LYS A 59 2.77 -12.22 3.66
C LYS A 59 4.27 -12.12 3.38
N GLN A 60 4.68 -12.23 2.12
CA GLN A 60 6.10 -12.08 1.77
C GLN A 60 6.57 -10.63 1.86
N LEU A 61 5.74 -9.67 1.45
CA LEU A 61 6.03 -8.24 1.58
C LEU A 61 6.26 -7.88 3.05
N THR A 62 5.36 -8.30 3.94
CA THR A 62 5.48 -8.03 5.39
C THR A 62 6.69 -8.70 6.04
N ARG A 63 7.07 -9.92 5.60
CA ARG A 63 8.29 -10.61 6.10
C ARG A 63 9.59 -9.95 5.64
N LYS A 64 9.62 -9.38 4.44
CA LYS A 64 10.84 -8.81 3.83
C LYS A 64 11.00 -7.31 4.11
N ALA A 65 9.98 -6.65 4.64
CA ALA A 65 10.03 -5.22 4.88
C ALA A 65 10.74 -4.92 6.20
N SER A 66 11.89 -4.23 6.11
CA SER A 66 12.74 -3.94 7.28
C SER A 66 12.88 -2.44 7.61
N SER A 67 12.44 -1.54 6.74
CA SER A 67 12.38 -0.08 6.94
C SER A 67 11.84 0.56 5.67
N PHE A 68 11.11 1.67 5.77
CA PHE A 68 10.71 2.47 4.62
C PHE A 68 11.53 3.77 4.61
N ASP A 69 12.32 4.01 3.57
CA ASP A 69 13.16 5.22 3.45
C ASP A 69 14.01 5.50 4.70
N HIS A 70 14.65 4.45 5.22
CA HIS A 70 15.43 4.46 6.47
C HIS A 70 14.64 4.81 7.75
N LYS A 71 13.31 4.92 7.67
CA LYS A 71 12.42 5.05 8.82
C LYS A 71 11.85 3.70 9.25
N PRO A 72 11.63 3.49 10.57
CA PRO A 72 10.93 2.31 11.05
C PRO A 72 9.51 2.29 10.48
N ALA A 73 9.08 1.15 9.97
CA ALA A 73 7.73 0.94 9.47
C ALA A 73 7.16 -0.36 10.07
N GLN A 74 5.90 -0.32 10.45
CA GLN A 74 5.11 -1.45 10.91
C GLN A 74 4.07 -1.79 9.87
N TYR A 75 4.01 -3.07 9.50
CA TYR A 75 3.13 -3.55 8.45
C TYR A 75 2.02 -4.43 9.02
N TYR A 76 0.78 -4.10 8.67
CA TYR A 76 -0.41 -4.83 9.08
C TYR A 76 -1.12 -5.42 7.85
N LEU A 77 -1.73 -6.59 8.00
CA LEU A 77 -2.61 -7.16 6.98
C LEU A 77 -4.07 -7.03 7.40
N THR A 78 -4.96 -6.75 6.45
CA THR A 78 -6.43 -6.81 6.71
C THR A 78 -6.91 -8.24 6.97
N ARG A 79 -6.20 -9.24 6.42
CA ARG A 79 -6.37 -10.67 6.76
C ARG A 79 -5.03 -11.41 6.72
N TYR A 80 -4.84 -12.32 7.68
CA TYR A 80 -3.65 -13.17 7.80
C TYR A 80 -3.90 -14.63 7.36
N ALA A 81 -5.14 -14.97 7.06
CA ALA A 81 -5.57 -16.29 6.61
C ALA A 81 -6.57 -16.16 5.45
N ASP A 82 -7.03 -17.30 4.93
CA ASP A 82 -8.12 -17.33 3.95
C ASP A 82 -9.46 -17.04 4.65
N THR A 83 -9.76 -15.75 4.80
CA THR A 83 -10.94 -15.26 5.52
C THR A 83 -11.57 -14.14 4.72
N LEU A 84 -12.90 -14.19 4.56
CA LEU A 84 -13.64 -13.11 3.92
C LEU A 84 -13.74 -11.93 4.90
N ILE A 85 -13.18 -10.78 4.51
CA ILE A 85 -13.32 -9.51 5.23
C ILE A 85 -14.10 -8.53 4.36
N SER A 86 -15.12 -7.89 4.92
CA SER A 86 -15.93 -6.90 4.21
C SER A 86 -15.09 -5.66 3.85
N HIS A 87 -15.47 -4.92 2.80
CA HIS A 87 -14.76 -3.68 2.43
C HIS A 87 -14.74 -2.66 3.57
N ARG A 88 -15.83 -2.56 4.35
CA ARG A 88 -15.90 -1.68 5.53
C ARG A 88 -14.94 -2.11 6.64
N ASP A 89 -14.89 -3.41 6.98
CA ASP A 89 -13.99 -3.87 8.05
C ASP A 89 -12.52 -3.66 7.69
N ARG A 90 -12.17 -3.77 6.40
CA ARG A 90 -10.83 -3.43 5.88
C ARG A 90 -10.49 -1.98 6.17
N THR A 91 -11.37 -1.04 5.82
CA THR A 91 -11.11 0.40 6.00
C THR A 91 -11.23 0.84 7.46
N ASP A 92 -12.10 0.20 8.24
CA ASP A 92 -12.20 0.44 9.68
C ASP A 92 -10.90 0.06 10.41
N LEU A 93 -10.20 -1.00 9.99
CA LEU A 93 -8.88 -1.33 10.52
C LEU A 93 -7.88 -0.20 10.26
N VAL A 94 -7.83 0.32 9.03
CA VAL A 94 -6.93 1.41 8.63
C VAL A 94 -7.17 2.65 9.47
N LYS A 95 -8.44 3.04 9.65
CA LYS A 95 -8.85 4.19 10.47
C LYS A 95 -8.49 4.01 11.94
N ARG A 96 -8.74 2.82 12.52
CA ARG A 96 -8.41 2.52 13.92
C ARG A 96 -6.91 2.55 14.18
N LEU A 97 -6.11 2.04 13.25
CA LEU A 97 -4.66 2.09 13.33
C LEU A 97 -4.10 3.49 13.11
N LYS A 98 -4.88 4.40 12.48
CA LYS A 98 -4.39 5.67 11.95
C LYS A 98 -3.22 5.42 10.99
N ALA A 99 -3.43 4.52 10.05
CA ALA A 99 -2.40 4.13 9.11
C ALA A 99 -1.89 5.35 8.32
N ASP A 100 -0.59 5.42 8.10
CA ASP A 100 0.04 6.42 7.23
C ASP A 100 -0.12 6.06 5.75
N LEU A 101 -0.42 4.79 5.45
CA LEU A 101 -0.52 4.29 4.08
C LEU A 101 -1.40 3.04 3.98
N PHE A 102 -2.23 2.98 2.94
CA PHE A 102 -3.00 1.79 2.55
C PHE A 102 -2.66 1.32 1.13
N ILE A 103 -2.38 0.02 0.98
CA ILE A 103 -2.14 -0.64 -0.31
C ILE A 103 -3.01 -1.88 -0.41
N SER A 104 -4.02 -1.86 -1.27
CA SER A 104 -4.80 -3.04 -1.63
C SER A 104 -4.16 -3.79 -2.79
N LEU A 105 -4.04 -5.11 -2.68
CA LEU A 105 -3.41 -5.99 -3.67
C LEU A 105 -4.45 -6.88 -4.33
N HIS A 106 -4.49 -6.80 -5.66
CA HIS A 106 -5.42 -7.51 -6.53
C HIS A 106 -4.71 -8.04 -7.78
N ILE A 107 -5.41 -8.91 -8.50
CA ILE A 107 -4.98 -9.43 -9.80
C ILE A 107 -6.15 -9.37 -10.78
N ASN A 108 -6.00 -8.56 -11.83
CA ASN A 108 -7.02 -8.37 -12.84
C ASN A 108 -7.44 -9.68 -13.51
N ASP A 109 -8.65 -9.67 -14.07
CA ASP A 109 -9.10 -10.64 -15.07
C ASP A 109 -9.60 -9.92 -16.32
N ALA A 110 -9.52 -10.59 -17.46
CA ALA A 110 -10.09 -10.10 -18.70
C ALA A 110 -10.48 -11.25 -19.64
N PRO A 111 -11.57 -11.10 -20.42
CA PRO A 111 -11.95 -12.06 -21.45
C PRO A 111 -10.83 -12.29 -22.48
N ASN A 112 -10.04 -11.26 -22.77
CA ASN A 112 -8.87 -11.38 -23.62
C ASN A 112 -7.73 -12.06 -22.85
N ALA A 113 -7.47 -13.32 -23.17
CA ALA A 113 -6.39 -14.11 -22.56
C ALA A 113 -4.97 -13.54 -22.79
N ASN A 114 -4.79 -12.55 -23.67
CA ASN A 114 -3.53 -11.85 -23.90
C ASN A 114 -3.42 -10.52 -23.13
N ALA A 115 -4.44 -10.14 -22.35
CA ALA A 115 -4.35 -9.02 -21.44
C ALA A 115 -3.23 -9.27 -20.41
N GLN A 116 -2.36 -8.27 -20.25
CA GLN A 116 -1.19 -8.33 -19.39
C GLN A 116 -0.77 -6.91 -19.04
N GLY A 117 -0.09 -6.75 -17.90
CA GLY A 117 0.43 -5.48 -17.43
C GLY A 117 -0.16 -5.09 -16.09
N ILE A 118 0.49 -4.10 -15.48
CA ILE A 118 0.18 -3.58 -14.14
C ILE A 118 -0.70 -2.35 -14.29
N GLU A 119 -1.74 -2.28 -13.46
CA GLU A 119 -2.60 -1.12 -13.28
C GLU A 119 -2.57 -0.71 -11.81
N VAL A 120 -2.63 0.59 -11.53
CA VAL A 120 -2.77 1.07 -10.15
C VAL A 120 -3.89 2.08 -10.09
N TYR A 121 -4.82 1.87 -9.18
CA TYR A 121 -6.03 2.66 -9.03
C TYR A 121 -5.93 3.58 -7.83
N VAL A 122 -6.42 4.79 -8.02
CA VAL A 122 -6.65 5.81 -7.00
C VAL A 122 -8.12 6.22 -7.00
N TYR A 123 -8.59 6.80 -5.90
CA TYR A 123 -9.99 7.22 -5.80
C TYR A 123 -10.33 8.34 -6.80
N ASP A 124 -11.44 8.20 -7.53
CA ASP A 124 -11.90 9.16 -8.54
C ASP A 124 -12.61 10.40 -7.95
N GLY A 125 -13.06 10.34 -6.69
CA GLY A 125 -13.73 11.46 -6.01
C GLY A 125 -12.80 12.35 -5.17
N PRO A 126 -13.34 13.39 -4.52
CA PRO A 126 -12.58 14.28 -3.64
C PRO A 126 -11.82 13.51 -2.56
N SER A 127 -10.53 13.82 -2.38
CA SER A 127 -9.68 13.21 -1.36
C SER A 127 -8.63 14.20 -0.90
N GLU A 128 -8.39 14.23 0.42
CA GLU A 128 -7.35 15.04 1.05
C GLU A 128 -5.93 14.56 0.65
N TYR A 129 -5.80 13.30 0.22
CA TYR A 129 -4.54 12.63 -0.10
C TYR A 129 -4.38 12.30 -1.59
N ARG A 130 -5.08 13.03 -2.46
CA ARG A 130 -5.12 12.73 -3.91
C ARG A 130 -3.74 12.79 -4.56
N TRP A 131 -2.90 13.77 -4.20
CA TRP A 131 -1.59 13.97 -4.81
C TRP A 131 -0.62 12.87 -4.37
N GLU A 132 -0.64 12.55 -3.09
CA GLU A 132 0.13 11.48 -2.46
C GLU A 132 -0.24 10.11 -3.04
N SER A 133 -1.54 9.85 -3.21
CA SER A 133 -2.04 8.58 -3.77
C SER A 133 -1.65 8.43 -5.24
N VAL A 134 -1.74 9.50 -6.05
CA VAL A 134 -1.32 9.47 -7.46
C VAL A 134 0.20 9.29 -7.57
N TRP A 135 0.98 10.00 -6.77
CA TRP A 135 2.44 9.88 -6.75
C TRP A 135 2.88 8.47 -6.33
N LEU A 136 2.26 7.93 -5.29
CA LEU A 136 2.47 6.56 -4.85
C LEU A 136 2.12 5.56 -5.94
N ALA A 137 0.94 5.71 -6.57
CA ALA A 137 0.49 4.82 -7.63
C ALA A 137 1.47 4.80 -8.80
N TYR A 138 1.93 5.99 -9.23
CA TYR A 138 2.95 6.13 -10.27
C TYR A 138 4.26 5.42 -9.88
N THR A 139 4.73 5.66 -8.65
CA THR A 139 5.99 5.08 -8.14
C THR A 139 5.92 3.56 -8.06
N ILE A 140 4.81 3.02 -7.55
CA ILE A 140 4.58 1.57 -7.47
C ILE A 140 4.57 0.98 -8.87
N GLN A 141 3.83 1.57 -9.81
CA GLN A 141 3.77 1.07 -11.18
C GLN A 141 5.14 1.04 -11.84
N GLU A 142 5.91 2.13 -11.76
CA GLU A 142 7.24 2.19 -12.38
C GLU A 142 8.18 1.12 -11.81
N LYS A 143 8.20 0.97 -10.48
CA LYS A 143 9.05 -0.03 -9.81
C LYS A 143 8.61 -1.46 -10.12
N LEU A 144 7.32 -1.76 -10.04
CA LEU A 144 6.81 -3.09 -10.34
C LEU A 144 7.03 -3.46 -11.81
N ALA A 145 6.80 -2.54 -12.74
CA ALA A 145 7.04 -2.78 -14.16
C ALA A 145 8.53 -3.03 -14.45
N ALA A 146 9.43 -2.28 -13.81
CA ALA A 146 10.88 -2.50 -13.94
C ALA A 146 11.32 -3.88 -13.43
N ILE A 147 10.80 -4.32 -12.28
CA ILE A 147 11.17 -5.60 -11.65
C ILE A 147 10.55 -6.79 -12.40
N THR A 148 9.28 -6.68 -12.78
CA THR A 148 8.53 -7.80 -13.36
C THR A 148 8.62 -7.86 -14.89
N ARG A 149 9.13 -6.80 -15.53
CA ARG A 149 9.11 -6.58 -16.99
C ARG A 149 7.71 -6.61 -17.61
N GLN A 150 6.66 -6.45 -16.80
CA GLN A 150 5.30 -6.32 -17.28
C GLN A 150 5.03 -4.94 -17.88
N LYS A 151 4.05 -4.86 -18.78
CA LYS A 151 3.62 -3.58 -19.37
C LYS A 151 3.02 -2.66 -18.30
N LYS A 152 3.27 -1.36 -18.43
CA LYS A 152 2.57 -0.33 -17.66
C LYS A 152 1.24 -0.02 -18.33
N ARG A 153 0.14 -0.06 -17.60
CA ARG A 153 -1.21 0.22 -18.13
C ARG A 153 -1.85 1.49 -17.57
N GLY A 154 -1.10 2.21 -16.74
CA GLY A 154 -1.44 3.54 -16.25
C GLY A 154 -1.86 3.55 -14.78
N VAL A 155 -1.72 4.73 -14.18
CA VAL A 155 -2.47 5.11 -12.99
C VAL A 155 -3.88 5.46 -13.45
N LYS A 156 -4.89 4.86 -12.81
CA LYS A 156 -6.29 5.00 -13.16
C LYS A 156 -7.11 5.51 -11.98
N PHE A 157 -8.26 6.09 -12.28
CA PHE A 157 -9.19 6.58 -11.28
C PHE A 157 -10.43 5.68 -11.26
N ALA A 158 -10.86 5.25 -10.08
CA ALA A 158 -12.06 4.44 -9.90
C ALA A 158 -12.71 4.69 -8.53
N ASP A 159 -14.00 4.35 -8.42
CA ASP A 159 -14.80 4.49 -7.20
C ASP A 159 -14.86 3.19 -6.38
N PHE A 160 -13.70 2.58 -6.14
CA PHE A 160 -13.62 1.39 -5.28
C PHE A 160 -13.88 1.75 -3.82
N GLN A 161 -14.76 1.01 -3.15
CA GLN A 161 -15.17 1.31 -1.78
C GLN A 161 -13.98 1.44 -0.82
N VAL A 162 -12.99 0.54 -0.92
CA VAL A 162 -11.80 0.58 -0.05
C VAL A 162 -10.95 1.84 -0.22
N LEU A 163 -11.00 2.48 -1.40
CA LEU A 163 -10.31 3.75 -1.66
C LEU A 163 -11.18 4.95 -1.26
N ARG A 164 -12.47 4.91 -1.61
CA ARG A 164 -13.45 5.95 -1.28
C ARG A 164 -13.56 6.15 0.23
N ASP A 165 -13.70 5.06 0.98
CA ASP A 165 -13.92 5.11 2.42
C ASP A 165 -12.65 5.58 3.19
N LEU A 166 -11.50 5.73 2.52
CA LEU A 166 -10.22 6.21 3.08
C LEU A 166 -9.81 7.60 2.55
N SER A 167 -10.67 8.28 1.78
CA SER A 167 -10.33 9.51 1.06
C SER A 167 -9.88 10.67 1.95
N ASP A 168 -10.23 10.62 3.24
CA ASP A 168 -9.93 11.58 4.31
C ASP A 168 -9.02 11.00 5.42
N SER A 169 -8.54 9.76 5.24
CA SER A 169 -7.86 9.01 6.31
C SER A 169 -6.37 8.85 6.05
N CYS A 170 -5.98 8.47 4.83
CA CYS A 170 -4.58 8.31 4.43
C CYS A 170 -4.44 8.22 2.90
N PRO A 171 -3.22 8.35 2.34
CA PRO A 171 -2.95 7.93 0.96
C PRO A 171 -3.32 6.45 0.76
N ALA A 172 -4.04 6.17 -0.32
CA ALA A 172 -4.61 4.84 -0.57
C ALA A 172 -4.54 4.48 -2.07
N VAL A 173 -4.08 3.26 -2.36
CA VAL A 173 -4.01 2.73 -3.72
C VAL A 173 -4.51 1.28 -3.77
N LEU A 174 -5.07 0.90 -4.91
CA LEU A 174 -5.35 -0.49 -5.26
C LEU A 174 -4.45 -0.90 -6.42
N VAL A 175 -3.66 -1.95 -6.24
CA VAL A 175 -2.65 -2.40 -7.20
C VAL A 175 -3.13 -3.68 -7.85
N GLU A 176 -3.33 -3.62 -9.17
CA GLU A 176 -3.51 -4.79 -10.01
C GLU A 176 -2.14 -5.27 -10.48
N LEU A 177 -1.66 -6.36 -9.86
CA LEU A 177 -0.29 -6.86 -10.02
C LEU A 177 0.01 -7.49 -11.40
N GLY A 178 -1.02 -7.60 -12.23
CA GLY A 178 -1.01 -8.30 -13.52
C GLY A 178 -2.41 -8.79 -13.83
N PHE A 179 -2.51 -9.72 -14.79
CA PHE A 179 -3.76 -10.42 -15.11
C PHE A 179 -3.63 -11.90 -14.73
N ILE A 180 -4.64 -12.51 -14.13
CA ILE A 180 -4.57 -13.84 -13.52
C ILE A 180 -4.05 -14.94 -14.48
N ASN A 181 -4.32 -14.78 -15.77
CA ASN A 181 -3.90 -15.71 -16.82
C ASN A 181 -2.51 -15.41 -17.43
N ARG A 182 -1.88 -14.29 -17.04
CA ARG A 182 -0.59 -13.80 -17.55
C ARG A 182 0.32 -13.26 -16.45
N ILE A 183 -0.02 -13.48 -15.17
CA ILE A 183 0.76 -12.96 -14.07
C ILE A 183 2.01 -13.83 -13.88
N PHE A 184 3.17 -13.17 -13.90
CA PHE A 184 4.44 -13.80 -13.59
C PHE A 184 4.77 -13.53 -12.14
N VAL A 185 4.32 -14.41 -11.23
CA VAL A 185 4.77 -14.37 -9.85
C VAL A 185 5.82 -15.46 -9.67
N ASN A 186 7.10 -15.09 -9.74
CA ASN A 186 8.17 -15.98 -9.29
C ASN A 186 8.23 -15.89 -7.76
N ILE A 187 7.33 -16.59 -7.09
CA ILE A 187 7.37 -16.72 -5.65
C ILE A 187 8.43 -17.75 -5.33
N GLY A 188 9.68 -17.31 -5.23
CA GLY A 188 10.81 -18.18 -4.92
C GLY A 188 10.51 -19.03 -3.69
N ASN A 189 10.53 -20.36 -3.86
CA ASN A 189 10.61 -21.31 -2.77
C ASN A 189 12.03 -21.25 -2.21
N ASN A 190 12.29 -20.31 -1.30
CA ASN A 190 13.42 -20.36 -0.39
C ASN A 190 12.88 -20.38 1.04
#